data_AF-A0AAD7RE29-F1
#
_entry.id   AF-A0AAD7RE29-F1
#
_cell.length_a   1.000
_cell.length_b   1.000
_cell.length_c   1.000
_cell.angle_alpha   90.00
_cell.angle_beta   90.00
_cell.angle_gamma   90.00
#
_symmetry.space_group_name_H-M   'P 1'
#
loop_
_entity.id
_entity.type
_entity.pdbx_description
1 polymer ?
#
loop_
_entity_poly.entity_id
_entity_poly.type
_entity_poly.pdbx_seq_one_letter_code
_entity_poly.pdbx_strand_id
1 'polypeptide(L)'
;MMLHCLFLLFSTMLGDSFQDAITTASNVEHVSEGSSAVLSCNYTGDALNLQWYRQHPRSKPEFLILIYGGGDPEKTEGRFTVKHEKANKRVHLELPSAEVTDSALYYCALQPTVTGNPYTLYKNLTAHERRQVPNFV
;
A
#
# COMPACT_ATOMS: atom_id res chain seq x y z
N MET A 1 44.01 2.52 -24.14
CA MET A 1 43.27 3.46 -23.26
C MET A 1 41.90 3.91 -23.79
N MET A 2 41.64 4.00 -25.10
CA MET A 2 40.30 4.42 -25.60
C MET A 2 39.18 3.38 -25.42
N LEU A 3 39.49 2.09 -25.28
CA LEU A 3 38.47 1.03 -25.14
C LEU A 3 37.88 0.92 -23.72
N HIS A 4 38.63 1.36 -22.69
CA HIS A 4 38.12 1.40 -21.31
C HIS A 4 37.10 2.53 -21.10
N CYS A 5 37.21 3.64 -21.82
CA CYS A 5 36.21 4.72 -21.77
C CYS A 5 34.85 4.30 -22.36
N LEU A 6 34.84 3.45 -23.39
CA LEU A 6 33.60 2.94 -24.00
C LEU A 6 32.82 1.99 -23.07
N PHE A 7 33.53 1.20 -22.26
CA PHE A 7 32.89 0.33 -21.24
C PHE A 7 32.26 1.13 -20.09
N LEU A 8 32.84 2.26 -19.71
CA LEU A 8 32.28 3.14 -18.67
C LEU A 8 31.04 3.92 -19.15
N LEU A 9 30.93 4.18 -20.45
CA LEU A 9 29.75 4.85 -21.04
C LEU A 9 28.54 3.92 -21.17
N PHE A 10 28.74 2.60 -21.20
CA PHE A 10 27.65 1.63 -21.32
C PHE A 10 26.99 1.27 -19.97
N SER A 11 27.61 1.62 -18.83
CA SER A 11 27.13 1.22 -17.51
C SER A 11 26.13 2.20 -16.86
N THR A 12 25.76 3.31 -17.51
CA THR A 12 24.90 4.35 -16.91
C THR A 12 23.41 4.24 -17.27
N MET A 13 22.96 3.12 -17.82
CA MET A 13 21.55 2.90 -18.17
C MET A 13 20.92 1.73 -17.41
N LEU A 14 21.17 1.64 -16.10
CA LEU A 14 20.15 1.08 -15.20
C LEU A 14 19.26 2.24 -14.80
N GLY A 15 18.32 2.57 -15.70
CA GLY A 15 17.22 3.46 -15.35
C GLY A 15 16.34 2.73 -14.34
N ASP A 16 16.56 2.99 -13.05
CA ASP A 16 15.55 2.70 -12.04
C ASP A 16 14.34 3.57 -12.37
N SER A 17 13.27 2.93 -12.83
CA SER A 17 11.97 3.59 -12.85
C SER A 17 11.62 3.93 -11.41
N PHE A 18 11.58 5.23 -11.08
CA PHE A 18 11.09 5.73 -9.79
C PHE A 18 9.57 5.47 -9.72
N GLN A 19 9.20 4.23 -9.44
CA GLN A 19 7.83 3.89 -9.10
C GLN A 19 7.70 3.94 -7.58
N ASP A 20 6.69 4.66 -7.10
CA ASP A 20 6.32 4.60 -5.69
C ASP A 20 5.90 3.16 -5.37
N ALA A 21 6.58 2.58 -4.39
CA ALA A 21 6.40 1.21 -3.96
C ALA A 21 5.83 1.22 -2.55
N ILE A 22 4.95 0.27 -2.26
CA ILE A 22 4.49 -0.03 -0.90
C ILE A 22 4.78 -1.50 -0.60
N THR A 23 5.39 -1.75 0.55
CA THR A 23 5.79 -3.10 0.96
C THR A 23 5.39 -3.36 2.40
N THR A 24 4.88 -4.56 2.66
CA THR A 24 4.56 -5.01 4.01
C THR A 24 5.86 -5.21 4.79
N ALA A 25 5.89 -4.78 6.05
CA ALA A 25 7.07 -4.95 6.90
C ALA A 25 7.29 -6.41 7.31
N SER A 26 6.20 -7.18 7.36
CA SER A 26 6.18 -8.61 7.64
C SER A 26 5.12 -9.27 6.76
N ASN A 27 5.36 -10.51 6.35
CA ASN A 27 4.45 -11.26 5.48
C ASN A 27 3.39 -12.03 6.27
N VAL A 28 3.67 -12.37 7.53
CA VAL A 28 2.80 -13.17 8.39
C VAL A 28 2.95 -12.68 9.82
N GLU A 29 1.82 -12.42 10.47
CA GLU A 29 1.75 -12.06 11.89
C GLU A 29 0.88 -13.08 12.62
N HIS A 30 1.38 -13.59 13.75
CA HIS A 30 0.66 -14.49 14.63
C HIS A 30 0.34 -13.76 15.93
N VAL A 31 -0.95 -13.53 16.17
CA VAL A 31 -1.44 -12.78 17.33
C VAL A 31 -2.47 -13.62 18.07
N SER A 32 -2.35 -13.69 19.39
CA SER A 32 -3.31 -14.36 20.26
C SER A 32 -4.58 -13.51 20.40
N GLU A 33 -5.74 -14.17 20.50
CA GLU A 33 -7.00 -13.50 20.79
C GLU A 33 -6.90 -12.61 22.04
N GLY A 34 -7.54 -11.44 22.00
CA GLY A 34 -7.51 -10.42 23.04
C GLY A 34 -6.25 -9.54 23.04
N SER A 35 -5.18 -9.95 22.34
CA SER A 35 -3.92 -9.18 22.26
C SER A 35 -3.99 -8.07 21.21
N SER A 36 -3.13 -7.06 21.35
CA SER A 36 -2.98 -6.01 20.34
C SER A 36 -2.19 -6.52 19.13
N ALA A 37 -2.68 -6.24 17.93
CA ALA A 37 -2.00 -6.51 16.66
C ALA A 37 -1.58 -5.20 16.00
N VAL A 38 -0.38 -5.17 15.40
CA VAL A 38 0.11 -4.04 14.61
C VAL A 38 0.65 -4.54 13.29
N LEU A 39 -0.02 -4.18 12.20
CA LEU A 39 0.46 -4.41 10.84
C LEU A 39 1.14 -3.15 10.34
N SER A 40 2.24 -3.29 9.60
CA SER A 40 3.02 -2.14 9.13
C SER A 40 3.37 -2.26 7.65
N CYS A 41 3.34 -1.14 6.95
CA CYS A 41 3.89 -1.04 5.59
C CYS A 41 4.88 0.10 5.48
N ASN A 42 5.92 -0.10 4.68
CA ASN A 42 6.85 0.93 4.25
C ASN A 42 6.44 1.42 2.86
N TYR A 43 6.65 2.70 2.56
CA TYR A 43 6.46 3.23 1.23
C TYR A 43 7.63 4.10 0.76
N THR A 44 7.76 4.25 -0.56
CA THR A 44 8.70 5.19 -1.19
C THR A 44 7.94 6.38 -1.78
N GLY A 45 8.66 7.46 -2.13
CA GLY A 45 8.06 8.68 -2.67
C GLY A 45 7.18 9.43 -1.67
N ASP A 46 6.19 10.16 -2.20
CA ASP A 46 5.22 10.95 -1.46
C ASP A 46 3.84 10.33 -1.57
N ALA A 47 3.26 9.92 -0.44
CA ALA A 47 1.94 9.32 -0.41
C ALA A 47 0.86 10.40 -0.21
N LEU A 48 0.03 10.65 -1.23
CA LEU A 48 -1.15 11.52 -1.11
C LEU A 48 -2.18 10.95 -0.13
N ASN A 49 -2.37 9.64 -0.18
CA ASN A 49 -3.15 8.89 0.78
C ASN A 49 -2.58 7.47 0.94
N LEU A 50 -2.88 6.87 2.09
CA LEU A 50 -2.55 5.50 2.44
C LEU A 50 -3.83 4.81 2.88
N GLN A 51 -4.03 3.60 2.38
CA GLN A 51 -5.28 2.87 2.46
C GLN A 51 -5.02 1.49 3.04
N TRP A 52 -5.94 1.02 3.88
CA TRP A 52 -5.93 -0.36 4.40
C TRP A 52 -7.17 -1.12 3.93
N TYR A 53 -6.94 -2.37 3.54
CA TYR A 53 -7.96 -3.32 3.14
C TYR A 53 -7.81 -4.64 3.91
N ARG A 54 -8.91 -5.35 4.09
CA ARG A 54 -8.96 -6.70 4.64
C ARG A 54 -9.60 -7.65 3.65
N GLN A 55 -9.04 -8.85 3.50
CA GLN A 55 -9.57 -9.89 2.64
C GLN A 55 -9.65 -11.21 3.41
N HIS A 56 -10.87 -11.66 3.66
CA HIS A 56 -11.10 -13.03 4.14
C HIS A 56 -10.86 -14.06 3.03
N PRO A 57 -10.56 -15.32 3.37
CA PRO A 57 -10.38 -16.38 2.38
C PRO A 57 -11.53 -16.43 1.38
N ARG A 58 -11.19 -16.47 0.08
CA ARG A 58 -12.13 -16.54 -1.05
C ARG A 58 -13.10 -15.34 -1.16
N SER A 59 -12.79 -14.22 -0.51
CA SER A 59 -13.58 -12.99 -0.57
C SER A 59 -12.83 -11.91 -1.35
N LYS A 60 -13.53 -10.83 -1.75
CA LYS A 60 -12.88 -9.64 -2.30
C LYS A 60 -12.25 -8.80 -1.18
N PRO A 61 -11.22 -7.98 -1.46
CA PRO A 61 -10.74 -7.00 -0.50
C PRO A 61 -11.85 -6.01 -0.09
N GLU A 62 -11.96 -5.76 1.20
CA GLU A 62 -12.87 -4.81 1.82
C GLU A 62 -12.07 -3.62 2.34
N PHE A 63 -12.53 -2.41 2.03
CA PHE A 63 -11.91 -1.18 2.52
C PHE A 63 -12.11 -1.07 4.04
N LEU A 64 -11.03 -0.80 4.76
CA LEU A 64 -11.08 -0.54 6.20
C LEU A 64 -11.02 0.95 6.51
N ILE A 65 -9.97 1.63 6.05
CA ILE A 65 -9.64 2.97 6.49
C ILE A 65 -8.64 3.64 5.53
N LEU A 66 -8.79 4.96 5.37
CA LEU A 66 -7.92 5.83 4.59
C LEU A 66 -7.39 6.97 5.46
N ILE A 67 -6.10 7.24 5.36
CA ILE A 67 -5.42 8.39 5.94
C ILE A 67 -4.76 9.23 4.84
N TYR A 68 -4.86 10.56 4.93
CA TYR A 68 -4.28 11.48 3.95
C TYR A 68 -2.88 11.90 4.36
N GLY A 69 -1.95 11.95 3.42
CA GLY A 69 -0.56 12.37 3.68
C GLY A 69 -0.43 13.82 4.15
N GLY A 70 -1.38 14.69 3.79
CA GLY A 70 -1.44 16.08 4.27
C GLY A 70 -2.29 16.27 5.53
N GLY A 71 -2.96 15.24 6.03
CA GLY A 71 -3.88 15.31 7.17
C GLY A 71 -3.24 14.90 8.50
N ASP A 72 -4.13 14.66 9.47
CA ASP A 72 -3.78 14.14 10.79
C ASP A 72 -3.00 12.83 10.66
N PRO A 73 -1.96 12.63 11.49
CA PRO A 73 -1.11 11.44 11.43
C PRO A 73 -1.78 10.20 12.04
N GLU A 74 -2.99 10.33 12.59
CA GLU A 74 -3.72 9.24 13.21
C GLU A 74 -5.21 9.32 12.85
N LYS A 75 -5.83 8.17 12.62
CA LYS A 75 -7.27 8.07 12.38
C LYS A 75 -7.81 6.76 12.92
N THR A 76 -8.93 6.81 13.63
CA THR A 76 -9.61 5.61 14.15
C THR A 76 -10.95 5.42 13.45
N GLU A 77 -11.20 4.22 12.94
CA GLU A 77 -12.50 3.79 12.42
C GLU A 77 -12.87 2.42 12.99
N GLY A 78 -13.97 2.35 13.74
CA GLY A 78 -14.38 1.14 14.42
C GLY A 78 -13.33 0.67 15.44
N ARG A 79 -12.80 -0.54 15.24
CA ARG A 79 -11.75 -1.13 16.09
C ARG A 79 -10.32 -0.88 15.59
N PHE A 80 -10.18 -0.25 14.42
CA PHE A 80 -8.90 -0.06 13.78
C PHE A 80 -8.41 1.37 13.97
N THR A 81 -7.14 1.52 14.32
CA THR A 81 -6.44 2.81 14.33
C THR A 81 -5.32 2.76 13.31
N VAL A 82 -5.26 3.76 12.42
CA VAL A 82 -4.13 3.94 11.51
C VAL A 82 -3.23 5.04 12.03
N LYS A 83 -1.92 4.78 12.03
CA LYS A 83 -0.88 5.78 12.32
C LYS A 83 0.05 5.94 11.13
N HIS A 84 0.20 7.17 10.65
CA HIS A 84 1.08 7.55 9.55
C HIS A 84 2.36 8.19 10.09
N GLU A 85 3.42 7.39 10.12
CA GLU A 85 4.76 7.82 10.50
C GLU A 85 5.51 8.37 9.28
N LYS A 86 5.21 9.63 8.94
CA LYS A 86 5.73 10.31 7.73
C LYS A 86 7.27 10.32 7.66
N ALA A 87 7.94 10.56 8.78
CA ALA A 87 9.40 10.67 8.85
C ALA A 87 10.11 9.38 8.40
N ASN A 88 9.55 8.22 8.76
CA ASN A 88 10.09 6.91 8.42
C ASN A 88 9.41 6.28 7.20
N LYS A 89 8.49 7.01 6.55
CA LYS A 89 7.64 6.52 5.45
C LYS A 89 6.96 5.19 5.79
N ARG A 90 6.36 5.13 6.99
CA ARG A 90 5.64 3.96 7.48
C ARG A 90 4.19 4.28 7.77
N VAL A 91 3.33 3.29 7.56
CA VAL A 91 1.93 3.33 7.97
C VAL A 91 1.61 2.07 8.76
N HIS A 92 0.93 2.27 9.88
CA HIS A 92 0.55 1.20 10.79
C HIS A 92 -0.96 1.05 10.82
N LEU A 93 -1.43 -0.19 10.89
CA LEU A 93 -2.81 -0.55 11.26
C LEU A 93 -2.74 -1.25 12.61
N GLU A 94 -3.27 -0.59 13.63
CA GLU A 94 -3.36 -1.10 14.99
C GLU A 94 -4.77 -1.63 15.25
N LEU A 95 -4.83 -2.82 15.83
CA LEU A 95 -6.04 -3.46 16.32
C LEU A 95 -5.81 -3.78 17.81
N PRO A 96 -6.38 -3.01 18.75
CA PRO A 96 -6.05 -3.11 20.17
C PRO A 96 -6.40 -4.45 20.82
N SER A 97 -7.40 -5.15 20.29
CA SER A 97 -7.84 -6.45 20.78
C SER A 97 -8.27 -7.30 19.59
N ALA A 98 -7.43 -8.27 19.23
CA ALA A 98 -7.64 -9.17 18.11
C ALA A 98 -8.69 -10.23 18.45
N GLU A 99 -9.61 -10.48 17.53
CA GLU A 99 -10.53 -11.63 17.58
C GLU A 99 -10.14 -12.67 16.53
N VAL A 100 -10.59 -13.92 16.70
CA VAL A 100 -10.39 -14.97 15.68
C VAL A 100 -10.94 -14.54 14.32
N THR A 101 -12.04 -13.79 14.32
CA THR A 101 -12.69 -13.22 13.12
C THR A 101 -11.83 -12.19 12.40
N ASP A 102 -10.81 -11.61 13.04
CA ASP A 102 -9.87 -10.68 12.41
C ASP A 102 -8.78 -11.38 11.60
N SER A 103 -8.70 -12.72 11.67
CA SER A 103 -7.75 -13.52 10.87
C SER A 103 -8.08 -13.41 9.38
N ALA A 104 -7.22 -12.70 8.64
CA ALA A 104 -7.41 -12.37 7.24
C ALA A 104 -6.08 -11.95 6.59
N LEU A 105 -6.10 -11.77 5.27
CA LEU A 105 -5.04 -11.08 4.57
C LEU A 105 -5.32 -9.57 4.62
N TYR A 106 -4.31 -8.78 4.98
CA TYR A 106 -4.41 -7.34 5.05
C TYR A 106 -3.51 -6.71 4.00
N TYR A 107 -4.06 -5.75 3.27
CA TYR A 107 -3.33 -5.02 2.24
C TYR A 107 -3.23 -3.56 2.62
N CYS A 108 -2.04 -3.01 2.47
CA CYS A 108 -1.83 -1.58 2.41
C CYS A 108 -1.70 -1.16 0.95
N ALA A 109 -2.25 -0.01 0.60
CA ALA A 109 -2.11 0.58 -0.72
C ALA A 109 -1.80 2.08 -0.58
N LEU A 110 -1.15 2.62 -1.61
CA LEU A 110 -0.98 4.06 -1.79
C LEU A 110 -1.49 4.43 -3.17
N GLN A 111 -1.93 5.67 -3.32
CA GLN A 111 -2.29 6.21 -4.63
C GLN A 111 -1.05 6.27 -5.52
N PRO A 112 -1.03 5.58 -6.68
CA PRO A 112 0.11 5.61 -7.57
C PRO A 112 0.26 6.97 -8.23
N THR A 113 1.49 7.46 -8.32
CA THR A 113 1.83 8.74 -8.98
C THR A 113 2.02 8.60 -10.50
N VAL A 114 1.95 7.38 -11.06
CA VAL A 114 2.05 7.17 -12.51
C VAL A 114 0.85 7.77 -13.24
N THR A 115 1.09 8.85 -13.98
CA THR A 115 0.15 9.54 -14.89
C THR A 115 -0.16 8.77 -16.19
N GLY A 116 0.16 7.48 -16.24
CA GLY A 116 -0.11 6.62 -17.40
C GLY A 116 -1.62 6.45 -17.60
N ASN A 117 -2.09 6.49 -18.86
CA ASN A 117 -3.50 6.35 -19.23
C ASN A 117 -4.12 5.06 -18.62
N PRO A 118 -4.92 5.13 -17.54
CA PRO A 118 -5.47 3.94 -16.89
C PRO A 118 -6.54 3.26 -17.74
N TYR A 119 -7.00 3.91 -18.82
CA TYR A 119 -7.98 3.33 -19.71
C TYR A 119 -7.49 2.02 -20.32
N THR A 120 -6.19 1.85 -20.60
CA THR A 120 -5.64 0.59 -21.16
C THR A 120 -5.81 -0.60 -20.21
N LEU A 121 -5.68 -0.38 -18.89
CA LEU A 121 -5.85 -1.42 -17.86
C LEU A 121 -7.31 -1.84 -17.68
N TYR A 122 -8.26 -0.94 -17.97
CA TYR A 122 -9.69 -1.16 -17.70
C TYR A 122 -10.57 -1.23 -18.97
N LYS A 123 -9.98 -1.30 -20.18
CA LYS A 123 -10.74 -1.28 -21.46
C LYS A 123 -11.83 -2.34 -21.56
N ASN A 124 -11.63 -3.46 -20.89
CA ASN A 124 -12.53 -4.61 -20.96
C ASN A 124 -13.55 -4.66 -19.81
N LEU A 125 -13.57 -3.67 -18.90
CA LEU A 125 -14.55 -3.60 -17.82
C LEU A 125 -15.82 -2.86 -18.26
N THR A 126 -16.97 -3.45 -17.93
CA THR A 126 -18.26 -2.78 -18.08
C THR A 126 -18.32 -1.50 -17.24
N ALA A 127 -19.22 -0.57 -17.58
CA ALA A 127 -19.38 0.68 -16.84
C ALA A 127 -19.81 0.50 -15.37
N HIS A 128 -20.35 -0.67 -15.03
CA HIS A 128 -20.66 -1.04 -13.66
C HIS A 128 -19.40 -1.51 -12.92
N GLU A 129 -18.62 -2.40 -13.53
CA GLU A 129 -17.37 -2.91 -12.94
C GLU A 129 -16.35 -1.79 -12.75
N ARG A 130 -16.24 -0.85 -13.68
CA ARG A 130 -15.38 0.35 -13.55
C ARG A 130 -15.70 1.21 -12.33
N ARG A 131 -16.96 1.24 -11.87
CA ARG A 131 -17.36 1.97 -10.65
C ARG A 131 -17.04 1.23 -9.36
N GLN A 132 -16.80 -0.08 -9.44
CA GLN A 132 -16.48 -0.93 -8.30
C GLN A 132 -14.98 -1.20 -8.16
N VAL A 133 -14.18 -0.90 -9.19
CA VAL A 133 -12.72 -0.84 -9.03
C VAL A 133 -12.45 0.24 -7.98
N PRO A 134 -11.81 -0.10 -6.84
CA PRO A 134 -11.28 0.92 -5.96
C PRO A 134 -10.40 1.81 -6.84
N ASN A 135 -10.64 3.12 -6.87
CA ASN A 135 -9.74 4.02 -7.58
C ASN A 135 -8.37 3.90 -6.90
N PHE A 136 -7.54 2.97 -7.40
CA PHE A 136 -6.11 2.97 -7.22
C PHE A 136 -5.52 4.05 -8.15
N VAL A 137 -6.19 5.20 -8.26
CA VAL A 137 -5.87 6.35 -9.12
C VAL A 137 -5.78 7.57 -8.25
#